data_AF-A0A7C7YLZ9-F1
#
_entry.id   AF-A0A7C7YLZ9-F1
#
_cell.length_a   1.000
_cell.length_b   1.000
_cell.length_c   1.000
_cell.angle_alpha   90.00
_cell.angle_beta   90.00
_cell.angle_gamma   90.00
#
_symmetry.space_group_name_H-M   'P 1'
#
loop_
_entity.id
_entity.type
_entity.pdbx_description
1 polymer ?
#
loop_
_entity_poly.entity_id
_entity_poly.type
_entity_poly.pdbx_seq_one_letter_code
_entity_poly.pdbx_strand_id
1 'polypeptide(L)'
;PRLDILVNNAGRSWAAPLLDYPLDGWDKVFDLNVRGLFYLSQAAARHMVDHGGGTIIHVSSISAFRGADDAREPVVAYNASKGAVTSLTTDMAVKLAPHGIR
;
A
#
# COMPACT_ATOMS: atom_id res chain seq x y z
N PRO A 1 -16.99 8.04 16.91
CA PRO A 1 -16.88 9.24 16.06
C PRO A 1 -16.85 8.80 14.59
N ARG A 2 -17.36 9.62 13.67
CA ARG A 2 -17.35 9.29 12.23
C ARG A 2 -15.94 9.42 11.64
N LEU A 3 -15.58 8.53 10.72
CA LEU A 3 -14.35 8.57 9.92
C LEU A 3 -14.74 8.64 8.45
N ASP A 4 -14.59 9.80 7.83
CA ASP A 4 -14.98 10.00 6.44
C ASP A 4 -13.91 9.56 5.44
N ILE A 5 -12.63 9.82 5.78
CA ILE A 5 -11.50 9.59 4.86
C ILE A 5 -10.33 8.99 5.62
N LEU A 6 -9.83 7.86 5.14
CA LEU A 6 -8.49 7.35 5.47
C LEU A 6 -7.54 7.63 4.31
N VAL A 7 -6.36 8.18 4.61
CA VAL A 7 -5.28 8.35 3.63
C VAL A 7 -4.06 7.56 4.09
N ASN A 8 -3.79 6.43 3.43
CA ASN A 8 -2.58 5.66 3.64
C ASN A 8 -1.42 6.28 2.83
N ASN A 9 -0.78 7.28 3.44
CA ASN A 9 0.39 7.96 2.88
C ASN A 9 1.73 7.43 3.44
N ALA A 10 1.72 6.84 4.63
CA ALA A 10 2.95 6.34 5.25
C ALA A 10 3.64 5.31 4.34
N GLY A 11 4.94 5.50 4.14
CA GLY A 11 5.72 4.60 3.31
C GLY A 11 7.22 4.84 3.45
N ARG A 12 8.00 3.83 3.06
CA ARG A 12 9.46 3.87 3.06
C ARG A 12 10.04 3.14 1.86
N SER A 13 11.28 3.45 1.53
CA SER A 13 12.12 2.68 0.62
C SER A 13 13.32 2.09 1.38
N TRP A 14 13.99 1.14 0.74
CA TRP A 14 15.28 0.61 1.17
C TRP A 14 16.11 0.33 -0.07
N ALA A 15 17.34 0.87 -0.08
CA ALA A 15 18.24 0.84 -1.22
C ALA A 15 19.34 -0.21 -1.02
N ALA A 16 19.43 -1.17 -1.93
CA ALA A 16 20.52 -2.15 -2.02
C ALA A 16 20.48 -2.81 -3.41
N PRO A 17 21.63 -3.20 -4.00
CA PRO A 17 21.65 -3.99 -5.23
C PRO A 17 20.81 -5.26 -5.09
N LEU A 18 20.18 -5.72 -6.17
CA LEU A 18 19.27 -6.88 -6.14
C LEU A 18 19.96 -8.13 -5.60
N LEU A 19 21.21 -8.37 -6.02
CA LEU A 19 21.98 -9.56 -5.62
C LEU A 19 22.38 -9.55 -4.14
N ASP A 20 22.44 -8.37 -3.52
CA ASP A 20 22.85 -8.17 -2.12
C ASP A 20 21.71 -7.61 -1.26
N TYR A 21 20.47 -7.69 -1.75
CA TYR A 21 19.33 -7.06 -1.08
C TYR A 21 19.03 -7.76 0.26
N PRO A 22 19.14 -7.08 1.40
CA PRO A 22 19.01 -7.74 2.67
C PRO A 22 17.53 -7.99 2.99
N LEU A 23 17.23 -9.18 3.52
CA LEU A 23 15.85 -9.57 3.85
C LEU A 23 15.23 -8.65 4.92
N ASP A 24 16.01 -8.14 5.88
CA ASP A 24 15.48 -7.23 6.89
C ASP A 24 15.00 -5.89 6.27
N GLY A 25 15.67 -5.42 5.22
CA GLY A 25 15.26 -4.25 4.46
C GLY A 25 13.97 -4.50 3.68
N TRP A 26 13.85 -5.68 3.08
CA TRP A 26 12.64 -6.13 2.41
C TRP A 26 11.45 -6.16 3.37
N ASP A 27 11.63 -6.82 4.52
CA ASP A 27 10.60 -6.98 5.53
C ASP A 27 10.14 -5.62 6.07
N LYS A 28 11.07 -4.72 6.38
CA LYS A 28 10.73 -3.36 6.83
C LYS A 28 9.89 -2.59 5.81
N VAL A 29 10.20 -2.73 4.51
CA VAL A 29 9.44 -2.06 3.44
C VAL A 29 8.04 -2.65 3.33
N PHE A 30 7.90 -3.98 3.28
CA PHE A 30 6.60 -4.63 3.15
C PHE A 30 5.73 -4.49 4.41
N ASP A 31 6.33 -4.54 5.59
CA ASP A 31 5.64 -4.39 6.86
C ASP A 31 4.95 -3.02 6.96
N LEU A 32 5.64 -1.94 6.58
CA LEU A 32 5.05 -0.60 6.56
C LEU A 32 4.12 -0.39 5.35
N ASN A 33 4.64 -0.57 4.14
CA ASN A 33 3.97 -0.12 2.92
C ASN A 33 2.75 -0.97 2.54
N VAL A 34 2.75 -2.26 2.93
CA VAL A 34 1.72 -3.21 2.52
C VAL A 34 0.92 -3.69 3.72
N ARG A 35 1.59 -4.29 4.73
CA ARG A 35 0.89 -4.86 5.88
C ARG A 35 0.22 -3.77 6.74
N GLY A 36 0.94 -2.70 7.07
CA GLY A 36 0.40 -1.56 7.82
C GLY A 36 -0.78 -0.91 7.11
N LEU A 37 -0.63 -0.64 5.82
CA LEU A 37 -1.71 -0.11 4.97
C LEU A 37 -2.93 -1.03 4.98
N PHE A 38 -2.76 -2.34 4.77
CA PHE A 38 -3.87 -3.29 4.77
C PHE A 38 -4.60 -3.32 6.12
N TYR A 39 -3.87 -3.37 7.24
CA TYR A 39 -4.48 -3.39 8.57
C TYR A 39 -5.31 -2.13 8.84
N LEU A 40 -4.78 -0.95 8.51
CA LEU A 40 -5.49 0.31 8.68
C LEU A 40 -6.73 0.37 7.78
N SER A 41 -6.59 -0.02 6.50
CA SER A 41 -7.72 -0.02 5.57
C SER A 41 -8.82 -0.98 5.97
N GLN A 42 -8.46 -2.17 6.48
CA GLN A 42 -9.45 -3.12 6.97
C GLN A 42 -10.18 -2.60 8.22
N ALA A 43 -9.45 -1.98 9.16
CA ALA A 43 -10.05 -1.41 10.35
C ALA A 43 -10.96 -0.22 10.02
N ALA A 44 -10.52 0.68 9.14
CA ALA A 44 -11.32 1.81 8.69
C ALA A 44 -12.55 1.34 7.90
N ALA A 45 -12.41 0.36 7.02
CA ALA A 45 -13.53 -0.18 6.25
C ALA A 45 -14.62 -0.75 7.16
N ARG A 46 -14.26 -1.57 8.17
CA ARG A 46 -15.23 -2.07 9.17
C ARG A 46 -15.99 -0.93 9.84
N HIS A 47 -15.27 0.09 10.29
CA HIS A 47 -15.88 1.27 10.90
C HIS A 47 -16.80 2.03 9.93
N MET A 48 -16.38 2.22 8.68
CA MET A 48 -17.15 2.91 7.64
C MET A 48 -18.44 2.16 7.28
N VAL A 49 -18.43 0.82 7.23
CA VAL A 49 -19.65 0.01 6.99
C VAL A 49 -20.73 0.36 7.99
N ASP A 50 -20.38 0.44 9.28
CA ASP A 50 -21.33 0.76 10.36
C ASP A 50 -21.81 2.22 10.34
N HIS A 51 -21.18 3.09 9.53
CA HIS A 51 -21.44 4.53 9.48
C HIS A 51 -21.90 5.03 8.10
N GLY A 52 -22.30 4.13 7.21
CA GLY A 52 -22.89 4.47 5.91
C GLY A 52 -21.90 4.79 4.79
N GLY A 53 -20.64 4.35 4.93
CA GLY A 53 -19.62 4.44 3.89
C GLY A 53 -18.46 5.38 4.21
N GLY A 54 -17.61 5.63 3.20
CA GLY A 54 -16.43 6.46 3.35
C GLY A 54 -15.48 6.42 2.15
N THR A 55 -14.27 6.94 2.31
CA THR A 55 -13.22 6.89 1.27
C THR A 55 -11.90 6.40 1.85
N ILE A 56 -11.24 5.47 1.15
CA ILE A 56 -9.90 5.00 1.48
C ILE A 56 -8.95 5.32 0.32
N ILE A 57 -7.96 6.16 0.56
CA ILE A 57 -6.96 6.57 -0.43
C ILE A 57 -5.64 5.87 -0.13
N HIS A 58 -5.10 5.17 -1.12
CA HIS A 58 -3.76 4.57 -1.07
C HIS A 58 -2.78 5.35 -1.94
N VAL A 59 -1.64 5.77 -1.38
CA VAL A 59 -0.58 6.42 -2.15
C VAL A 59 0.34 5.37 -2.77
N SER A 60 0.09 5.03 -4.04
CA SER A 60 0.98 4.17 -4.84
C SER A 60 2.13 4.98 -5.48
N SER A 61 2.73 4.49 -6.56
CA SER A 61 3.81 5.16 -7.30
C SER A 61 3.87 4.67 -8.74
N ILE A 62 4.39 5.50 -9.65
CA ILE A 62 4.72 5.07 -11.03
C ILE A 62 5.71 3.89 -11.06
N SER A 63 6.50 3.70 -10.01
CA SER A 63 7.41 2.56 -9.84
C SER A 63 6.67 1.22 -9.77
N ALA A 64 5.38 1.21 -9.44
CA ALA A 64 4.54 0.02 -9.48
C ALA A 64 4.42 -0.60 -10.89
N PHE A 65 4.75 0.17 -11.93
CA PHE A 65 4.49 -0.18 -13.32
C PHE A 65 5.77 -0.22 -14.19
N ARG A 66 6.96 -0.12 -13.59
CA ARG A 66 8.24 -0.15 -14.33
C ARG A 66 9.34 -0.85 -13.55
N GLY A 67 10.31 -1.40 -14.29
CA GLY A 67 11.62 -1.75 -13.75
C GLY A 67 12.54 -0.54 -13.65
N ALA A 68 13.62 -0.68 -12.88
CA ALA A 68 14.67 0.30 -12.81
C ALA A 68 16.03 -0.40 -12.73
N ASP A 69 17.06 0.31 -13.18
CA ASP A 69 18.44 -0.18 -13.16
C ASP A 69 19.03 -0.05 -11.75
N ASP A 70 19.71 -1.09 -11.26
CA ASP A 70 20.29 -1.14 -9.92
C ASP A 70 21.29 0.00 -9.65
N ALA A 71 22.03 0.48 -10.65
CA ALA A 71 22.96 1.58 -10.45
C ALA A 71 22.27 2.94 -10.28
N ARG A 72 21.00 3.05 -10.69
CA ARG A 72 20.22 4.30 -10.63
C ARG A 72 19.15 4.29 -9.55
N GLU A 73 18.50 3.16 -9.32
CA GLU A 73 17.34 3.04 -8.42
C GLU A 73 17.26 1.62 -7.82
N PRO A 74 18.17 1.26 -6.90
CA PRO A 74 18.28 -0.07 -6.31
C PRO A 74 17.23 -0.33 -5.21
N VAL A 75 15.93 -0.20 -5.53
CA VAL A 75 14.84 -0.22 -4.54
C VAL A 75 13.78 -1.27 -4.84
N VAL A 76 14.22 -2.50 -5.14
CA VAL A 76 13.33 -3.60 -5.59
C VAL A 76 12.13 -3.82 -4.65
N ALA A 77 12.31 -3.81 -3.33
CA ALA A 77 11.21 -4.00 -2.39
C ALA A 77 10.20 -2.83 -2.43
N TYR A 78 10.66 -1.59 -2.65
CA TYR A 78 9.78 -0.43 -2.77
C TYR A 78 8.90 -0.57 -4.01
N ASN A 79 9.49 -0.86 -5.17
CA ASN A 79 8.76 -1.02 -6.43
C ASN A 79 7.73 -2.14 -6.32
N ALA A 80 8.13 -3.30 -5.79
CA ALA A 80 7.24 -4.42 -5.51
C ALA A 80 6.11 -4.04 -4.54
N SER A 81 6.42 -3.34 -3.44
CA SER A 81 5.42 -2.90 -2.48
C SER A 81 4.38 -1.95 -3.10
N LYS A 82 4.79 -1.06 -4.01
CA LYS A 82 3.87 -0.15 -4.71
C LYS A 82 3.01 -0.90 -5.74
N GLY A 83 3.55 -1.93 -6.38
CA GLY A 83 2.77 -2.90 -7.16
C GLY A 83 1.68 -3.59 -6.32
N ALA A 84 2.05 -4.07 -5.12
CA ALA A 84 1.10 -4.68 -4.19
C ALA A 84 0.01 -3.68 -3.74
N VAL A 85 0.37 -2.43 -3.43
CA VAL A 85 -0.59 -1.37 -3.08
C VAL A 85 -1.58 -1.13 -4.22
N THR A 86 -1.12 -1.04 -5.47
CA THR A 86 -2.01 -0.89 -6.63
C THR A 86 -2.99 -2.06 -6.74
N SER A 87 -2.50 -3.30 -6.66
CA SER A 87 -3.34 -4.49 -6.75
C SER A 87 -4.36 -4.56 -5.60
N LEU A 88 -3.93 -4.30 -4.36
CA LEU A 88 -4.81 -4.24 -3.19
C LEU A 88 -5.89 -3.17 -3.36
N THR A 89 -5.54 -2.00 -3.89
CA THR A 89 -6.50 -0.91 -4.10
C THR A 89 -7.63 -1.35 -5.02
N THR A 90 -7.29 -1.94 -6.18
CA THR A 90 -8.29 -2.42 -7.14
C THR A 90 -9.17 -3.51 -6.54
N ASP A 91 -8.57 -4.48 -5.85
CA ASP A 91 -9.30 -5.59 -5.26
C ASP A 91 -10.21 -5.15 -4.09
N MET A 92 -9.73 -4.25 -3.23
CA MET A 92 -10.51 -3.69 -2.15
C MET A 92 -11.67 -2.83 -2.66
N ALA A 93 -11.47 -2.04 -3.73
CA ALA A 93 -12.53 -1.23 -4.30
C ALA A 93 -13.74 -2.08 -4.73
N VAL A 94 -13.51 -3.23 -5.38
CA VAL A 94 -14.58 -4.17 -5.77
C VAL A 94 -15.30 -4.73 -4.55
N LYS A 95 -14.54 -5.14 -3.53
CA LYS A 95 -15.11 -5.73 -2.30
C LYS A 95 -15.89 -4.73 -1.46
N LEU A 96 -15.47 -3.46 -1.46
CA LEU A 96 -16.00 -2.41 -0.59
C LEU A 96 -17.10 -1.58 -1.26
N ALA A 97 -17.24 -1.64 -2.59
CA ALA A 97 -18.28 -0.93 -3.32
C ALA A 97 -19.72 -1.16 -2.80
N PRO A 98 -20.16 -2.39 -2.46
CA PRO A 98 -21.51 -2.62 -1.92
C PRO A 98 -21.78 -1.90 -0.60
N HIS A 99 -20.73 -1.49 0.11
CA HIS A 99 -20.81 -0.81 1.40
C HIS A 99 -20.71 0.72 1.30
N GLY A 100 -20.75 1.29 0.08
CA GLY A 100 -20.63 2.73 -0.12
C GLY A 100 -19.25 3.28 0.24
N ILE A 101 -18.22 2.43 0.18
CA ILE A 101 -16.82 2.81 0.43
C ILE A 101 -16.08 2.85 -0.90
N ARG A 102 -15.41 3.98 -1.16
CA ARG A 102 -14.66 4.25 -2.39
C ARG A 102 -13.15 4.23 -2.17
#